data_AF-A0A9D4WF70-F1
#
_entry.id   AF-A0A9D4WF70-F1
#
_cell.length_a   1.000
_cell.length_b   1.000
_cell.length_c   1.000
_cell.angle_alpha   90.00
_cell.angle_beta   90.00
_cell.angle_gamma   90.00
#
_symmetry.space_group_name_H-M   'P 1'
#
loop_
_entity.id
_entity.type
_entity.pdbx_description
1 polymer ?
#
loop_
_entity_poly.entity_id
_entity_poly.type
_entity_poly.pdbx_seq_one_letter_code
_entity_poly.pdbx_strand_id
1 'polypeptide(L)'
;MVFLFQDADVMWFRDPFPQFYVDADFQIACDHFTGSSDDVENRPNGGFSFVKSNNRSIEFYKFWYSSRETYPGYHDQDVLNFIKVHPFIADIGLKMRFLDTTNFGGLCEPSKDLNQVCTMHANCCFGMDSKLHDLQIMLQDWKHYLSLPPSLKKLSVVSWRVPQKCSLDALRNHGSPEENDLM
;
A
#
# COMPACT_ATOMS: atom_id res chain seq x y z
N MET A 1 -9.60 18.13 11.58
CA MET A 1 -8.44 18.23 10.68
C MET A 1 -8.20 16.86 10.08
N VAL A 2 -7.78 16.78 8.82
CA VAL A 2 -7.33 15.53 8.18
C VAL A 2 -5.86 15.67 7.79
N PHE A 3 -5.16 14.56 7.67
CA PHE A 3 -3.84 14.52 7.05
C PHE A 3 -3.70 13.29 6.17
N LEU A 4 -2.82 13.40 5.18
CA LEU A 4 -2.45 12.33 4.26
C LEU A 4 -0.97 12.07 4.45
N PHE A 5 -0.61 10.80 4.62
CA PHE A 5 0.76 10.33 4.60
C PHE A 5 0.99 9.48 3.35
N GLN A 6 2.17 9.62 2.76
CA GLN A 6 2.64 8.72 1.71
C GLN A 6 4.16 8.52 1.78
N ASP A 7 4.62 7.39 1.29
CA ASP A 7 6.02 7.15 0.98
C ASP A 7 6.44 7.88 -0.30
N ALA A 8 7.76 8.06 -0.47
CA ALA A 8 8.34 8.78 -1.60
C ALA A 8 8.20 8.03 -2.95
N ASP A 9 7.99 6.72 -2.89
CA ASP A 9 7.85 5.80 -4.02
C ASP A 9 6.39 5.42 -4.30
N VAL A 10 5.46 6.28 -3.91
CA VAL A 10 4.05 6.24 -4.34
C VAL A 10 3.85 7.19 -5.53
N MET A 11 3.39 6.65 -6.65
CA MET A 11 3.01 7.42 -7.83
C MET A 11 1.52 7.75 -7.82
N TRP A 12 1.17 9.00 -8.11
CA TRP A 12 -0.21 9.45 -8.25
C TRP A 12 -0.61 9.55 -9.72
N PHE A 13 -1.74 8.94 -10.07
CA PHE A 13 -2.30 8.92 -11.41
C PHE A 13 -3.64 9.65 -11.51
N ARG A 14 -4.39 9.70 -10.41
CA ARG A 14 -5.66 10.43 -10.29
C ARG A 14 -5.82 11.01 -8.90
N ASP A 15 -6.84 11.86 -8.76
CA ASP A 15 -7.30 12.34 -7.46
C ASP A 15 -7.79 11.16 -6.60
N PRO A 16 -7.15 10.87 -5.45
CA PRO A 16 -7.59 9.81 -4.54
C PRO A 16 -8.73 10.24 -3.61
N PHE A 17 -8.96 11.55 -3.42
CA PHE A 17 -9.89 12.06 -2.41
C PHE A 17 -11.33 11.55 -2.58
N PRO A 18 -11.88 11.38 -3.80
CA PRO A 18 -13.22 10.83 -4.00
C PRO A 18 -13.37 9.36 -3.56
N GLN A 19 -12.27 8.63 -3.39
CA GLN A 19 -12.29 7.21 -3.01
C GLN A 19 -12.26 6.99 -1.48
N PHE A 20 -12.10 8.06 -0.69
CA PHE A 20 -12.04 7.95 0.76
C PHE A 20 -13.41 7.85 1.42
N TYR A 21 -13.48 7.05 2.47
CA TYR A 21 -14.66 6.87 3.30
C TYR A 21 -14.83 8.07 4.24
N VAL A 22 -15.91 8.82 4.08
CA VAL A 22 -16.19 10.05 4.85
C VAL A 22 -16.34 9.77 6.35
N ASP A 23 -16.82 8.58 6.71
CA ASP A 23 -17.12 8.21 8.08
C ASP A 23 -15.96 7.50 8.80
N ALA A 24 -14.83 7.25 8.12
CA ALA A 24 -13.67 6.56 8.68
C ALA A 24 -12.72 7.50 9.45
N ASP A 25 -12.08 6.95 10.48
CA ASP A 25 -11.08 7.63 11.29
C ASP A 25 -9.67 7.44 10.73
N PHE A 26 -9.36 6.22 10.29
CA PHE A 26 -8.06 5.80 9.77
C PHE A 26 -8.24 4.95 8.52
N GLN A 27 -7.64 5.36 7.40
CA GLN A 27 -7.74 4.65 6.13
C GLN A 27 -6.34 4.38 5.60
N ILE A 28 -6.08 3.17 5.15
CA ILE A 28 -4.73 2.74 4.77
C ILE A 28 -4.75 1.85 3.53
N ALA A 29 -3.76 2.01 2.64
CA ALA A 29 -3.55 1.13 1.50
C ALA A 29 -3.19 -0.29 1.95
N CYS A 30 -3.21 -1.25 1.01
CA CYS A 30 -2.96 -2.66 1.31
C CYS A 30 -1.94 -3.28 0.35
N ASP A 31 -1.17 -4.24 0.87
CA ASP A 31 -0.42 -5.21 0.06
C ASP A 31 -1.35 -6.29 -0.49
N HIS A 32 -2.45 -6.58 0.21
CA HIS A 32 -3.50 -7.48 -0.25
C HIS A 32 -4.89 -7.04 0.18
N PHE A 33 -5.83 -6.94 -0.77
CA PHE A 33 -7.23 -6.60 -0.52
C PHE A 33 -8.15 -7.81 -0.74
N THR A 34 -8.95 -8.14 0.27
CA THR A 34 -9.83 -9.33 0.31
C THR A 34 -11.20 -9.08 -0.32
N GLY A 35 -11.56 -7.82 -0.59
CA GLY A 35 -12.82 -7.42 -1.24
C GLY A 35 -13.76 -6.59 -0.37
N SER A 36 -13.54 -6.50 0.94
CA SER A 36 -14.28 -5.59 1.83
C SER A 36 -13.35 -4.62 2.56
N SER A 37 -13.73 -3.36 2.68
CA SER A 37 -12.89 -2.32 3.27
C SER A 37 -12.82 -2.32 4.80
N ASP A 38 -13.71 -3.02 5.49
CA ASP A 38 -13.66 -3.21 6.95
C ASP A 38 -13.18 -4.59 7.38
N ASP A 39 -12.83 -5.46 6.43
CA ASP A 39 -12.31 -6.78 6.77
C ASP A 39 -10.90 -6.67 7.35
N VAL A 40 -10.73 -7.10 8.59
CA VAL A 40 -9.42 -7.08 9.27
C VAL A 40 -8.44 -8.08 8.65
N GLU A 41 -8.88 -9.02 7.82
CA GLU A 41 -7.99 -9.94 7.09
C GLU A 41 -7.21 -9.27 5.94
N ASN A 42 -7.60 -8.05 5.53
CA ASN A 42 -6.78 -7.23 4.62
C ASN A 42 -5.38 -7.01 5.18
N ARG A 43 -4.37 -6.99 4.31
CA ARG A 43 -2.97 -6.77 4.71
C ARG A 43 -2.58 -5.32 4.48
N PRO A 44 -2.71 -4.42 5.48
CA PRO A 44 -2.36 -3.01 5.32
C PRO A 44 -0.90 -2.81 4.95
N ASN A 45 -0.66 -1.77 4.16
CA ASN A 45 0.63 -1.27 3.75
C ASN A 45 0.88 0.14 4.31
N GLY A 46 2.03 0.36 4.95
CA GLY A 46 2.36 1.63 5.61
C GLY A 46 2.52 2.84 4.69
N GLY A 47 2.72 2.62 3.38
CA GLY A 47 3.16 3.67 2.45
C GLY A 47 2.09 4.64 1.97
N PHE A 48 0.82 4.45 2.33
CA PHE A 48 -0.22 5.44 2.06
C PHE A 48 -1.36 5.38 3.08
N SER A 49 -1.66 6.50 3.74
CA SER A 49 -2.79 6.60 4.66
C SER A 49 -3.48 7.96 4.63
N PHE A 50 -4.78 7.96 4.88
CA PHE A 50 -5.61 9.14 5.04
C PHE A 50 -6.34 9.07 6.37
N VAL A 51 -6.14 10.08 7.22
CA VAL A 51 -6.53 10.01 8.62
C VAL A 51 -7.28 11.27 9.04
N LYS A 52 -8.39 11.07 9.74
CA LYS A 52 -9.12 12.13 10.42
C LYS A 52 -8.61 12.28 11.84
N SER A 53 -7.93 13.39 12.12
CA SER A 53 -7.45 13.69 13.46
C SER A 53 -8.62 13.94 14.42
N ASN A 54 -8.78 13.00 15.36
CA ASN A 54 -9.75 13.03 16.44
C ASN A 54 -9.24 12.16 17.62
N ASN A 55 -10.00 12.11 18.73
CA ASN A 55 -9.56 11.38 19.93
C ASN A 55 -9.26 9.89 19.65
N ARG A 56 -10.04 9.23 18.78
CA ARG A 56 -9.85 7.81 18.46
C ARG A 56 -8.57 7.57 17.68
N SER A 57 -8.31 8.38 16.65
CA SER A 57 -7.07 8.26 15.87
C SER A 57 -5.84 8.59 16.74
N ILE A 58 -5.95 9.55 17.67
CA ILE A 58 -4.87 9.91 18.59
C ILE A 58 -4.55 8.74 19.53
N GLU A 59 -5.55 8.14 20.16
CA GLU A 59 -5.35 6.97 21.03
C GLU A 59 -4.85 5.76 20.24
N PHE A 60 -5.34 5.56 19.02
CA PHE A 60 -4.83 4.52 18.13
C PHE A 60 -3.35 4.69 17.81
N TYR A 61 -2.89 5.89 17.44
CA TYR A 61 -1.46 6.12 17.18
C TYR A 61 -0.60 5.93 18.42
N LYS A 62 -1.06 6.34 19.61
CA LYS A 62 -0.35 6.06 20.86
C LYS A 62 -0.21 4.56 21.09
N PHE A 63 -1.30 3.80 20.91
CA PHE A 63 -1.32 2.35 21.07
C PHE A 63 -0.42 1.65 20.03
N TRP A 64 -0.50 2.04 18.77
CA TRP A 64 0.36 1.49 17.71
C TRP A 64 1.84 1.79 18.00
N TYR A 65 2.16 3.03 18.38
CA TYR A 65 3.52 3.40 18.76
C TYR A 65 4.03 2.58 19.95
N SER A 66 3.28 2.47 21.05
CA SER A 66 3.69 1.71 22.24
C SER A 66 3.80 0.21 21.98
N SER A 67 3.05 -0.33 21.02
CA SER A 67 3.07 -1.76 20.68
C SER A 67 4.44 -2.26 20.20
N ARG A 68 5.35 -1.36 19.78
CA ARG A 68 6.75 -1.72 19.49
C ARG A 68 7.48 -2.37 20.67
N GLU A 69 7.06 -2.07 21.91
CA GLU A 69 7.64 -2.64 23.12
C GLU A 69 7.19 -4.09 23.31
N THR A 70 5.97 -4.42 22.87
CA THR A 70 5.42 -5.78 22.88
C THR A 70 5.97 -6.64 21.73
N TYR A 71 6.26 -6.02 20.59
CA TYR A 71 6.74 -6.68 19.37
C TYR A 71 8.13 -6.16 18.95
N PRO A 72 9.18 -6.38 19.75
CA PRO A 72 10.52 -5.89 19.43
C PRO A 72 11.07 -6.56 18.17
N GLY A 73 11.71 -5.79 17.30
CA GLY A 73 12.34 -6.26 16.07
C GLY A 73 11.41 -6.37 14.86
N TYR A 74 10.10 -6.14 15.02
CA TYR A 74 9.15 -6.09 13.91
C TYR A 74 9.04 -4.68 13.34
N HIS A 75 8.80 -4.58 12.03
CA HIS A 75 8.52 -3.31 11.37
C HIS A 75 7.12 -2.80 11.76
N ASP A 76 6.90 -1.49 11.65
CA ASP A 76 5.65 -0.81 11.99
C ASP A 76 4.43 -1.40 11.28
N GLN A 77 4.57 -1.79 10.00
CA GLN A 77 3.53 -2.47 9.24
C GLN A 77 3.19 -3.86 9.79
N ASP A 78 4.19 -4.63 10.25
CA ASP A 78 3.97 -5.94 10.87
C ASP A 78 3.22 -5.78 12.20
N VAL A 79 3.66 -4.80 13.01
CA VAL A 79 3.00 -4.47 14.27
C VAL A 79 1.55 -4.07 14.03
N LEU A 80 1.27 -3.25 13.01
CA LEU A 80 -0.11 -2.89 12.64
C LEU A 80 -0.94 -4.14 12.31
N ASN A 81 -0.37 -5.08 11.55
CA ASN A 81 -1.04 -6.33 11.23
C ASN A 81 -1.36 -7.17 12.47
N PHE A 82 -0.52 -7.16 13.51
CA PHE A 82 -0.80 -7.87 14.75
C PHE A 82 -1.90 -7.20 15.58
N ILE A 83 -1.89 -5.86 15.66
CA ILE A 83 -2.75 -5.14 16.61
C ILE A 83 -4.09 -4.70 16.04
N LYS A 84 -4.30 -4.73 14.70
CA LYS A 84 -5.57 -4.32 14.07
C LYS A 84 -6.79 -5.12 14.55
N VAL A 85 -6.57 -6.33 15.06
CA VAL A 85 -7.60 -7.22 15.65
C VAL A 85 -7.71 -7.10 17.17
N HIS A 86 -6.87 -6.29 17.81
CA HIS A 86 -6.82 -6.18 19.27
C HIS A 86 -8.12 -5.53 19.81
N PRO A 87 -8.71 -6.02 20.93
CA PRO A 87 -9.97 -5.51 21.48
C PRO A 87 -9.99 -3.99 21.71
N PHE A 88 -8.84 -3.43 22.07
CA PHE A 88 -8.66 -1.98 22.23
C PHE A 88 -9.15 -1.16 21.03
N ILE A 89 -9.00 -1.66 19.79
CA ILE A 89 -9.45 -0.98 18.57
C ILE A 89 -10.98 -0.79 18.61
N ALA A 90 -11.71 -1.83 19.02
CA ALA A 90 -13.15 -1.78 19.19
C ALA A 90 -13.55 -0.92 20.40
N ASP A 91 -12.81 -0.98 21.51
CA ASP A 91 -13.08 -0.22 22.74
C ASP A 91 -13.03 1.29 22.51
N ILE A 92 -12.05 1.76 21.74
CA ILE A 92 -11.97 3.19 21.35
C ILE A 92 -12.94 3.55 20.21
N GLY A 93 -13.58 2.55 19.61
CA GLY A 93 -14.53 2.70 18.50
C GLY A 93 -13.87 3.22 17.23
N LEU A 94 -12.60 2.89 16.98
CA LEU A 94 -11.87 3.35 15.81
C LEU A 94 -12.50 2.77 14.53
N LYS A 95 -12.88 3.64 13.60
CA LYS A 95 -13.33 3.23 12.27
C LYS A 95 -12.14 3.13 11.32
N MET A 96 -11.55 1.94 11.24
CA MET A 96 -10.50 1.61 10.28
C MET A 96 -11.09 1.19 8.94
N ARG A 97 -10.52 1.67 7.83
CA ARG A 97 -10.84 1.18 6.48
C ARG A 97 -9.57 0.84 5.70
N PHE A 98 -9.63 -0.24 4.96
CA PHE A 98 -8.63 -0.72 4.03
C PHE A 98 -9.00 -0.26 2.62
N LEU A 99 -8.07 0.39 1.94
CA LEU A 99 -8.31 0.95 0.61
C LEU A 99 -8.13 -0.13 -0.46
N ASP A 100 -9.08 -0.20 -1.40
CA ASP A 100 -9.13 -1.20 -2.47
C ASP A 100 -7.91 -1.06 -3.41
N THR A 101 -7.22 -2.17 -3.67
CA THR A 101 -6.04 -2.26 -4.56
C THR A 101 -6.36 -1.91 -6.01
N THR A 102 -7.64 -1.90 -6.41
CA THR A 102 -8.12 -1.35 -7.68
C THR A 102 -7.83 0.14 -7.81
N ASN A 103 -7.97 0.92 -6.73
CA ASN A 103 -7.69 2.36 -6.73
C ASN A 103 -6.33 2.68 -6.10
N PHE A 104 -5.91 1.94 -5.08
CA PHE A 104 -4.69 2.15 -4.32
C PHE A 104 -3.79 0.92 -4.44
N GLY A 105 -3.31 0.68 -5.65
CA GLY A 105 -2.54 -0.52 -5.97
C GLY A 105 -1.10 -0.46 -5.46
N GLY A 106 -0.43 -1.60 -5.61
CA GLY A 106 1.00 -1.73 -5.35
C GLY A 106 1.64 -2.79 -6.23
N LEU A 107 2.95 -2.94 -6.24
CA LEU A 107 3.61 -4.00 -7.02
C LEU A 107 3.29 -5.42 -6.50
N CYS A 108 2.95 -5.57 -5.21
CA CYS A 108 2.43 -6.84 -4.66
C CYS A 108 1.09 -7.22 -5.29
N GLU A 109 0.21 -6.23 -5.46
CA GLU A 109 -1.13 -6.38 -6.01
C GLU A 109 -1.45 -5.19 -6.92
N PRO A 110 -0.98 -5.23 -8.19
CA PRO A 110 -1.15 -4.09 -9.09
C PRO A 110 -2.62 -3.84 -9.41
N SER A 111 -3.01 -2.57 -9.45
CA SER A 111 -4.34 -2.20 -9.93
C SER A 111 -4.54 -2.74 -11.34
N LYS A 112 -5.65 -3.47 -11.56
CA LYS A 112 -5.93 -4.12 -12.83
C LYS A 112 -6.52 -3.17 -13.87
N ASP A 113 -7.04 -2.03 -13.45
CA ASP A 113 -7.73 -1.08 -14.32
C ASP A 113 -7.07 0.30 -14.29
N LEU A 114 -6.31 0.60 -15.35
CA LEU A 114 -5.70 1.91 -15.53
C LEU A 114 -6.74 3.03 -15.65
N ASN A 115 -8.03 2.74 -15.85
CA ASN A 115 -9.11 3.74 -15.81
C ASN A 115 -9.49 4.16 -14.38
N GLN A 116 -9.18 3.35 -13.37
CA GLN A 116 -9.63 3.55 -11.98
C GLN A 116 -8.49 3.87 -11.00
N VAL A 117 -7.28 3.40 -11.29
CA VAL A 117 -6.11 3.60 -10.41
C VAL A 117 -5.91 5.08 -10.01
N CYS A 118 -5.82 5.32 -8.71
CA CYS A 118 -5.47 6.61 -8.12
C CYS A 118 -3.97 6.65 -7.79
N THR A 119 -3.47 5.61 -7.12
CA THR A 119 -2.05 5.51 -6.75
C THR A 119 -1.49 4.11 -7.03
N MET A 120 -0.18 4.04 -7.27
CA MET A 120 0.59 2.77 -7.18
C MET A 120 1.81 2.97 -6.28
N HIS A 121 2.00 2.06 -5.33
CA HIS A 121 3.18 2.00 -4.47
C HIS A 121 4.20 0.96 -4.99
N ALA A 122 5.49 1.28 -4.99
CA ALA A 122 6.57 0.31 -5.17
C ALA A 122 6.83 -0.59 -3.93
N ASN A 123 5.75 -1.08 -3.29
CA ASN A 123 5.79 -2.07 -2.21
C ASN A 123 6.23 -3.46 -2.71
N CYS A 124 6.51 -4.39 -1.79
CA CYS A 124 7.12 -5.70 -2.11
C CYS A 124 8.38 -5.61 -2.98
N CYS A 125 9.14 -4.52 -2.85
CA CYS A 125 10.36 -4.32 -3.61
C CYS A 125 11.49 -3.89 -2.68
N PHE A 126 12.62 -4.59 -2.77
CA PHE A 126 13.85 -4.22 -2.06
C PHE A 126 14.87 -3.65 -3.03
N GLY A 127 15.71 -2.75 -2.50
CA GLY A 127 16.77 -2.11 -3.26
C GLY A 127 16.28 -0.88 -4.03
N MET A 128 17.07 0.19 -3.92
CA MET A 128 16.78 1.47 -4.58
C MET A 128 16.77 1.36 -6.11
N ASP A 129 17.70 0.61 -6.69
CA ASP A 129 17.79 0.44 -8.14
C ASP A 129 16.61 -0.33 -8.73
N SER A 130 16.14 -1.36 -8.03
CA SER A 130 14.95 -2.12 -8.42
C SER A 130 13.70 -1.25 -8.37
N LYS A 131 13.53 -0.48 -7.28
CA LYS A 131 12.44 0.49 -7.14
C LYS A 131 12.46 1.54 -8.25
N LEU A 132 13.61 2.18 -8.50
CA LEU A 132 13.74 3.19 -9.55
C LEU A 132 13.43 2.63 -10.94
N HIS A 133 13.87 1.40 -11.24
CA HIS A 133 13.59 0.73 -12.51
C HIS A 133 12.09 0.52 -12.73
N ASP A 134 11.38 -0.09 -11.77
CA ASP A 134 9.95 -0.36 -11.92
C ASP A 134 9.11 0.95 -11.86
N LEU A 135 9.52 1.97 -11.09
CA LEU A 135 8.92 3.31 -11.11
C LEU A 135 9.03 3.98 -12.49
N GLN A 136 10.17 3.84 -13.18
CA GLN A 136 10.32 4.36 -14.54
C GLN A 136 9.38 3.66 -15.52
N ILE A 137 9.19 2.35 -15.39
CA ILE A 137 8.27 1.59 -16.24
C ILE A 137 6.82 2.00 -15.96
N MET A 138 6.41 2.10 -14.69
CA MET A 138 5.08 2.61 -14.31
C MET A 138 4.80 3.98 -14.94
N LEU A 139 5.76 4.90 -14.88
CA LEU A 139 5.63 6.22 -15.51
C LEU A 139 5.47 6.14 -17.04
N GLN A 140 6.22 5.24 -17.70
CA GLN A 140 6.09 5.04 -19.14
C GLN A 140 4.72 4.45 -19.52
N ASP A 141 4.25 3.45 -18.78
CA ASP A 141 2.94 2.82 -18.99
C ASP A 141 1.82 3.83 -18.82
N TRP A 142 1.91 4.68 -17.79
CA TRP A 142 0.96 5.76 -17.58
C TRP A 142 0.97 6.78 -18.73
N LYS A 143 2.14 7.20 -19.21
CA LYS A 143 2.26 8.10 -20.37
C LYS A 143 1.65 7.49 -21.63
N HIS A 144 1.88 6.19 -21.85
CA HIS A 144 1.26 5.47 -22.96
C HIS A 144 -0.26 5.40 -22.83
N TYR A 145 -0.77 5.04 -21.65
CA TYR A 145 -2.21 5.06 -21.38
C TYR A 145 -2.81 6.44 -21.65
N LEU A 146 -2.17 7.53 -21.19
CA LEU A 146 -2.66 8.89 -21.40
C LEU A 146 -2.75 9.27 -22.89
N SER A 147 -1.84 8.78 -23.74
CA SER A 147 -1.85 9.06 -25.18
C SER A 147 -2.94 8.30 -25.95
N LEU A 148 -3.59 7.30 -25.35
CA LEU A 148 -4.65 6.56 -26.00
C LEU A 148 -5.95 7.36 -26.17
N PRO A 149 -6.68 7.15 -27.28
CA PRO A 149 -8.02 7.69 -27.46
C PRO A 149 -9.00 7.09 -26.43
N PRO A 150 -10.08 7.80 -26.07
CA PRO A 150 -11.05 7.33 -25.09
C PRO A 150 -11.66 5.96 -25.39
N SER A 151 -11.82 5.59 -26.67
CA SER A 151 -12.33 4.29 -27.07
C SER A 151 -11.42 3.13 -26.64
N LEU A 152 -10.10 3.28 -26.77
CA LEU A 152 -9.14 2.27 -26.36
C LEU A 152 -8.99 2.21 -24.84
N LYS A 153 -9.09 3.36 -24.15
CA LYS A 153 -9.12 3.41 -22.68
C LYS A 153 -10.31 2.61 -22.11
N LYS A 154 -11.50 2.80 -22.68
CA LYS A 154 -12.72 2.05 -22.30
C LYS A 154 -12.63 0.55 -22.52
N LEU A 155 -11.80 0.10 -23.47
CA LEU A 155 -11.56 -1.32 -23.73
C LEU A 155 -10.48 -1.92 -22.83
N SER A 156 -9.84 -1.11 -21.97
CA SER A 156 -8.78 -1.53 -21.04
C SER A 156 -7.68 -2.38 -21.72
N VAL A 157 -7.28 -1.98 -22.93
CA VAL A 157 -6.33 -2.74 -23.76
C VAL A 157 -4.88 -2.67 -23.29
N VAL A 158 -4.58 -1.81 -22.31
CA VAL A 158 -3.25 -1.65 -21.72
C VAL A 158 -3.29 -2.10 -20.28
N SER A 159 -2.24 -2.81 -19.87
CA SER A 159 -1.96 -3.20 -18.50
C SER A 159 -0.58 -2.70 -18.08
N TRP A 160 -0.30 -2.76 -16.79
CA TRP A 160 1.05 -2.54 -16.28
C TRP A 160 2.02 -3.60 -16.80
N ARG A 161 3.25 -3.19 -17.10
CA ARG A 161 4.39 -4.08 -17.39
C ARG A 161 5.20 -4.43 -16.13
N VAL A 162 4.90 -3.80 -15.01
CA VAL A 162 5.49 -4.05 -13.69
C VAL A 162 4.69 -5.09 -12.89
N PRO A 163 5.29 -5.75 -11.88
CA PRO A 163 6.71 -5.68 -11.51
C PRO A 163 7.63 -6.38 -12.52
N GLN A 164 8.86 -5.87 -12.68
CA GLN A 164 9.95 -6.59 -13.37
C GLN A 164 11.05 -6.92 -12.37
N LYS A 165 11.76 -5.90 -11.88
CA LYS A 165 12.85 -6.08 -10.90
C LYS A 165 12.35 -6.20 -9.46
N CYS A 166 11.10 -5.81 -9.20
CA CYS A 166 10.43 -6.03 -7.93
C CYS A 166 9.63 -7.35 -7.89
N SER A 167 9.83 -8.25 -8.85
CA SER A 167 9.09 -9.53 -8.90
C SER A 167 9.58 -10.52 -7.83
N LEU A 168 8.71 -11.43 -7.39
CA LEU A 168 9.07 -12.50 -6.43
C LEU A 168 10.28 -13.33 -6.88
N ASP A 169 10.47 -13.50 -8.19
CA ASP A 169 11.65 -14.19 -8.73
C ASP A 169 12.94 -13.38 -8.55
N ALA A 170 12.87 -12.05 -8.66
CA ALA A 170 14.01 -11.18 -8.36
C ALA A 170 14.32 -11.15 -6.84
N LEU A 171 13.30 -11.30 -5.99
CA LEU A 171 13.44 -11.37 -4.53
C LEU A 171 14.16 -12.64 -4.05
N ARG A 172 14.02 -13.76 -4.75
CA ARG A 172 14.73 -15.02 -4.43
C ARG A 172 16.25 -14.89 -4.57
N ASN A 173 16.75 -14.05 -5.47
CA ASN A 173 18.19 -13.85 -5.69
C ASN A 173 18.87 -13.00 -4.60
N HIS A 174 18.10 -12.32 -3.75
CA HIS A 174 18.62 -11.56 -2.60
C HIS A 174 18.53 -12.32 -1.27
N GLY A 175 17.93 -13.52 -1.26
CA GLY A 175 17.60 -14.27 -0.05
C GLY A 175 18.51 -15.47 0.26
N SER A 176 19.59 -15.72 -0.49
CA SER A 176 20.55 -16.75 -0.11
C SER A 176 21.46 -16.22 1.01
N PRO A 177 21.48 -16.82 2.21
CA PRO A 177 22.55 -16.57 3.16
C PRO A 177 23.86 -17.04 2.51
N GLU A 178 24.87 -16.18 2.49
CA GLU A 178 26.24 -16.65 2.27
C GLU A 178 26.54 -17.66 3.39
N GLU A 179 26.72 -18.93 3.02
CA GLU A 179 27.40 -19.89 3.87
C GLU A 179 28.77 -19.28 4.22
N ASN A 180 28.95 -18.92 5.48
CA ASN A 180 30.25 -18.53 6.01
C ASN A 180 31.24 -19.70 5.83
N ASP A 181 32.05 -19.61 4.79
CA ASP A 181 33.31 -20.33 4.66
C ASP A 181 34.25 -19.90 5.80
N LEU A 182 34.52 -20.84 6.70
CA LEU A 182 35.78 -21.10 7.42
C LEU A 182 36.66 -19.90 7.84
N MET A 183 36.62 -19.55 9.14
CA MET A 183 37.78 -19.62 10.05
C MET A 183 37.38 -19.49 11.52
#